data_AF-A0A529NMU0-F1
#
_entry.id   AF-A0A529NMU0-F1
#
_cell.length_a   1.000
_cell.length_b   1.000
_cell.length_c   1.000
_cell.angle_alpha   90.00
_cell.angle_beta   90.00
_cell.angle_gamma   90.00
#
_symmetry.space_group_name_H-M   'P 1'
#
loop_
_entity.id
_entity.type
_entity.pdbx_description
1 polymer ?
#
loop_
_entity_poly.entity_id
_entity_poly.type
_entity_poly.pdbx_seq_one_letter_code
_entity_poly.pdbx_strand_id
1 'polypeptide(L)' 'YDDVPCDQLLAQRNQLAQQNSLPITAKPSFSNPAMGFGPFTPDMRSKAQRASNKASGEIDAMNRSIERRDCG' A
#
# COMPACT_ATOMS: atom_id res chain seq x y z
N TYR A 1 -11.96 -2.96 -2.29
CA TYR A 1 -11.90 -1.71 -3.07
C TYR A 1 -12.84 -1.75 -4.26
N ASP A 2 -13.13 -2.92 -4.83
CA ASP A 2 -14.10 -3.06 -5.93
C ASP A 2 -15.55 -2.65 -5.57
N ASP A 3 -15.90 -2.60 -4.28
CA ASP A 3 -17.23 -2.19 -3.80
C ASP A 3 -17.37 -0.68 -3.51
N VAL A 4 -16.29 0.11 -3.59
CA VAL A 4 -16.29 1.55 -3.28
C VAL A 4 -16.58 2.36 -4.56
N PRO A 5 -17.38 3.44 -4.54
CA PRO A 5 -17.55 4.31 -5.71
C PRO A 5 -16.22 4.87 -6.25
N CYS A 6 -16.08 4.98 -7.58
CA CYS A 6 -14.84 5.42 -8.24
C CYS A 6 -14.31 6.76 -7.69
N ASP A 7 -15.19 7.77 -7.55
CA ASP A 7 -14.82 9.09 -7.04
C ASP A 7 -14.25 9.02 -5.61
N GLN A 8 -14.90 8.21 -4.76
CA GLN A 8 -14.48 8.04 -3.38
C GLN A 8 -13.16 7.28 -3.29
N LEU A 9 -12.94 6.33 -4.20
CA LEU A 9 -11.73 5.52 -4.25
C LEU A 9 -10.53 6.33 -4.76
N LEU A 10 -10.72 7.19 -5.75
CA LEU A 10 -9.72 8.17 -6.20
C LEU A 10 -9.35 9.16 -5.09
N ALA A 11 -10.36 9.68 -4.39
CA ALA A 11 -10.16 10.60 -3.26
C ALA A 11 -9.40 9.91 -2.11
N GLN A 12 -9.79 8.70 -1.72
CA GLN A 12 -9.11 7.92 -0.68
C GLN A 12 -7.65 7.65 -1.03
N ARG A 13 -7.36 7.23 -2.28
CA ARG A 13 -5.98 7.02 -2.74
C ARG A 13 -5.16 8.29 -2.65
N ASN A 14 -5.67 9.40 -3.19
CA ASN A 14 -4.94 10.67 -3.21
C ASN A 14 -4.68 11.18 -1.78
N GLN A 15 -5.67 11.07 -0.90
CA GLN A 15 -5.53 11.41 0.51
C GLN A 15 -4.49 10.53 1.21
N LEU A 16 -4.52 9.21 0.98
CA LEU A 16 -3.58 8.27 1.60
C LEU A 16 -2.15 8.50 1.11
N ALA A 17 -1.98 8.77 -0.18
CA ALA A 17 -0.72 9.16 -0.80
C ALA A 17 -0.18 10.45 -0.18
N GLN A 18 -1.01 11.48 -0.04
CA GLN A 18 -0.60 12.76 0.55
C GLN A 18 -0.25 12.63 2.04
N GLN A 19 -1.03 11.88 2.82
CA GLN A 19 -0.78 11.66 4.25
C GLN A 19 0.55 10.93 4.51
N ASN A 20 0.91 9.98 3.66
CA ASN A 20 2.14 9.21 3.81
C ASN A 20 3.30 9.80 2.99
N SER A 21 3.09 10.93 2.31
CA SER A 21 4.05 11.51 1.36
C SER A 21 4.57 10.49 0.34
N LEU A 22 3.67 9.62 -0.13
CA LEU A 22 3.95 8.57 -1.10
C LEU A 22 3.39 8.96 -2.49
N PRO A 23 4.01 8.50 -3.58
CA PRO A 23 3.42 8.67 -4.90
C PRO A 23 2.11 7.87 -5.02
N ILE A 24 1.17 8.36 -5.82
CA ILE A 24 -0.08 7.65 -6.11
C ILE A 24 0.13 6.31 -6.84
N THR A 25 1.31 6.08 -7.40
CA THR A 25 1.74 4.83 -8.03
C THR A 25 2.67 4.01 -7.14
N ALA A 26 2.74 4.34 -5.84
CA ALA A 26 3.57 3.61 -4.89
C ALA A 26 3.21 2.12 -4.91
N LYS A 27 4.21 1.28 -5.17
CA LYS A 27 4.09 -0.16 -5.04
C LYS A 27 4.69 -0.59 -3.71
N PRO A 28 4.04 -1.50 -2.96
CA PRO A 28 4.61 -2.02 -1.74
C PRO A 28 5.91 -2.76 -2.07
N SER A 29 7.03 -2.24 -1.55
CA SER A 29 8.27 -3.00 -1.57
C SER A 29 8.24 -3.98 -0.41
N PHE A 30 7.77 -5.19 -0.70
CA PHE A 30 7.99 -6.32 0.19
C PHE A 30 9.46 -6.72 0.05
N SER A 31 10.33 -6.03 0.79
CA SER A 31 11.69 -6.53 1.01
C SER A 31 11.54 -7.85 1.75
N ASN A 32 11.70 -8.93 0.98
CA ASN A 32 11.66 -10.31 1.44
C ASN A 32 12.63 -10.37 2.62
N PRO A 33 12.15 -10.59 3.86
CA PRO A 33 13.07 -10.70 4.97
C PRO A 33 13.95 -11.90 4.62
N ALA A 34 15.24 -11.65 4.38
CA ALA A 34 16.19 -12.71 4.13
C ALA A 34 15.93 -13.78 5.19
N MET A 35 15.57 -14.99 4.76
CA MET A 35 15.27 -16.13 5.62
C MET A 35 16.56 -16.54 6.35
N GLY A 36 16.99 -15.71 7.28
CA GLY A 36 18.19 -15.85 8.08
C GLY A 36 17.77 -16.07 9.52
N PHE A 37 17.79 -17.33 9.92
CA PHE A 37 17.78 -17.82 11.30
C PHE A 37 16.45 -17.66 12.11
N GLY A 38 15.60 -18.69 12.02
CA GLY A 38 14.83 -19.22 13.15
C GLY A 38 13.38 -18.71 13.37
N PRO A 39 12.48 -19.52 13.96
CA PRO A 39 11.04 -19.27 14.05
C PRO A 39 10.60 -18.19 15.08
N PHE A 40 11.53 -17.35 15.57
CA PHE A 40 11.26 -16.40 16.66
C PHE A 40 11.83 -14.99 16.44
N THR A 41 12.39 -14.66 15.28
CA THR A 41 12.86 -13.29 15.06
C THR A 41 11.66 -12.34 14.96
N PRO A 42 11.47 -11.42 15.94
CA PRO A 42 10.43 -10.42 15.82
C PRO A 42 10.75 -9.59 14.58
N ASP A 43 9.73 -9.33 13.75
CA ASP A 43 9.90 -8.54 12.54
C ASP A 43 10.66 -7.24 12.87
N MET A 44 11.93 -7.17 12.46
CA MET A 44 12.87 -6.10 12.78
C MET A 44 12.58 -4.83 11.98
N ARG A 45 11.56 -4.83 11.11
CA ARG A 45 11.16 -3.62 10.39
C ARG A 45 10.61 -2.62 11.40
N SER A 46 11.16 -1.41 11.37
CA SER A 46 10.66 -0.30 12.18
C SER A 46 9.17 -0.09 11.92
N LYS A 47 8.43 0.36 12.95
CA LYS A 47 6.99 0.67 12.83
C LYS A 47 6.72 1.61 11.65
N ALA A 48 7.63 2.55 11.39
CA ALA A 48 7.59 3.47 10.26
C ALA A 48 7.67 2.73 8.90
N GLN A 49 8.60 1.78 8.76
CA GLN A 49 8.72 0.96 7.54
C GLN A 49 7.44 0.15 7.28
N ARG A 50 6.85 -0.43 8.33
CA ARG A 50 5.60 -1.20 8.21
C ARG A 50 4.43 -0.30 7.81
N ALA A 51 4.32 0.88 8.41
CA ALA A 51 3.27 1.85 8.08
C ALA A 51 3.39 2.32 6.62
N SER A 52 4.59 2.68 6.17
CA SER A 52 4.84 3.10 4.79
C SER A 52 4.57 1.99 3.77
N ASN A 53 4.98 0.75 4.06
CA ASN A 53 4.71 -0.41 3.20
C ASN A 53 3.21 -0.75 3.16
N LYS A 54 2.49 -0.61 4.29
CA LYS A 54 1.05 -0.80 4.35
C LYS A 54 0.32 0.26 3.50
N ALA A 55 0.67 1.53 3.66
CA ALA A 55 0.11 2.61 2.86
C ALA A 55 0.37 2.42 1.36
N SER A 56 1.60 2.04 0.99
CA SER A 56 1.94 1.70 -0.40
C SER A 56 1.10 0.53 -0.94
N GLY A 57 0.86 -0.50 -0.12
CA GLY A 57 0.03 -1.65 -0.51
C GLY A 57 -1.44 -1.31 -0.68
N GLU A 58 -1.98 -0.44 0.18
CA GLU A 58 -3.34 0.07 0.04
C GLU A 58 -3.50 0.91 -1.23
N ILE A 59 -2.53 1.77 -1.54
CA ILE A 59 -2.49 2.54 -2.79
C ILE A 59 -2.46 1.62 -4.03
N ASP A 60 -1.60 0.59 -4.04
CA ASP A 60 -1.54 -0.37 -5.16
C ASP A 60 -2.86 -1.13 -5.34
N ALA A 61 -3.47 -1.58 -4.24
CA ALA A 61 -4.75 -2.28 -4.29
C ALA A 61 -5.90 -1.37 -4.78
N MET A 62 -5.90 -0.08 -4.41
CA MET A 62 -6.83 0.90 -4.96
C MET A 62 -6.57 1.10 -6.46
N ASN A 63 -5.33 1.30 -6.90
CA ASN A 63 -4.99 1.45 -8.33
C ASN A 63 -5.42 0.25 -9.15
N ARG A 64 -5.17 -0.98 -8.69
CA ARG A 64 -5.65 -2.20 -9.37
C ARG A 64 -7.17 -2.25 -9.49
N SER A 65 -7.89 -1.64 -8.55
CA SER A 65 -9.35 -1.57 -8.61
C SER A 65 -9.80 -0.47 -9.58
N ILE A 66 -9.08 0.66 -9.64
CA ILE A 66 -9.30 1.73 -10.63
C ILE A 66 -9.09 1.20 -12.04
N GLU A 67 -7.94 0.56 -12.31
CA GLU A 67 -7.58 0.00 -13.62
C GLU A 67 -8.57 -1.08 -14.06
N ARG A 68 -8.99 -1.98 -13.15
CA ARG A 68 -9.97 -3.03 -13.51
C ARG A 68 -11.38 -2.50 -13.77
N ARG A 69 -11.74 -1.39 -13.13
CA ARG A 69 -13.10 -0.80 -13.23
C ARG A 69 -13.17 0.38 -14.17
N ASP A 70 -12.05 0.73 -14.81
CA ASP A 70 -11.91 1.88 -15.71
C ASP A 70 -12.41 3.19 -15.06
N CYS A 71 -12.12 3.34 -13.77
CA CYS A 71 -12.56 4.47 -12.95
C CYS A 71 -11.78 5.78 -13.25
N GLY A 72 -10.84 5.78 -14.20
CA GLY A 72 -10.02 6.95 -14.58
C GLY A 72 -8.73 6.60 -15.31
#